data_AF-A0A2V9GCS8-F1
#
_entry.id   AF-A0A2V9GCS8-F1
#
_cell.length_a   1.000
_cell.length_b   1.000
_cell.length_c   1.000
_cell.angle_alpha   90.00
_cell.angle_beta   90.00
_cell.angle_gamma   90.00
#
_symmetry.space_group_name_H-M   'P 1'
#
loop_
_entity.id
_entity.type
_entity.pdbx_description
1 polymer ?
#
loop_
_entity_poly.entity_id
_entity_poly.type
_entity_poly.pdbx_seq_one_letter_code
_entity_poly.pdbx_strand_id
1 'polypeptide(L)'
;MLNEQVELSGPAGTYTFVPYVKGIAPPEASWEFYVSDPKSLPRVAVAVTDWGLPTQAASWLQAHGTTVSRFTTASASKRDLILVGDVSLISQAMDWRQLAERMARGATVIFLSPLAFKRGKESAAWLPLAKKGEVQEFNDMLYHKENVAKPHPIFAGLQGNGMLNWYYWGQVWPHYIFKDQPTPAEVYAAAFATGYSTPGGYASGVLMGSYKFSAGQFIISTFPVLENLDKHPAADRLLLNLVQYGAESVNGPTVPLPGDFQNLLEEIGYSG
;
A
#
# COMPACT_ATOMS: atom_id res chain seq x y z
N MET A 1 2.51 20.90 29.87
CA MET A 1 2.74 19.49 29.46
C MET A 1 4.24 19.27 29.41
N LEU A 2 4.72 18.19 29.99
CA LEU A 2 6.11 17.75 29.78
C LEU A 2 6.15 17.08 28.40
N ASN A 3 7.03 17.53 27.51
CA ASN A 3 7.33 16.86 26.25
C ASN A 3 8.84 16.67 26.25
N GLU A 4 9.28 15.45 26.55
CA GLU A 4 10.68 15.07 26.60
C GLU A 4 10.88 13.93 25.60
N GLN A 5 11.91 14.05 24.75
CA GLN A 5 12.31 13.00 23.81
C GLN A 5 13.49 12.25 24.42
N VAL A 6 13.39 10.93 24.44
CA VAL A 6 14.45 10.04 24.92
C VAL A 6 14.90 9.17 23.77
N GLU A 7 16.20 9.20 23.47
CA GLU A 7 16.81 8.30 22.50
C GLU A 7 17.19 6.98 23.19
N LEU A 8 16.66 5.87 22.68
CA LEU A 8 17.00 4.55 23.17
C LEU A 8 18.14 3.98 22.33
N SER A 9 19.27 3.71 22.97
CA SER A 9 20.39 2.99 22.36
C SER A 9 20.32 1.51 22.73
N GLY A 10 20.33 0.63 21.74
CA GLY A 10 20.22 -0.80 21.94
C GLY A 10 20.16 -1.57 20.62
N PRO A 11 20.32 -2.90 20.66
CA PRO A 11 20.14 -3.73 19.48
C PRO A 11 18.69 -3.70 18.98
N ALA A 12 18.47 -4.15 17.74
CA ALA A 12 17.13 -4.42 17.27
C ALA A 12 16.46 -5.53 18.10
N GLY A 13 15.15 -5.42 18.33
CA GLY A 13 14.41 -6.39 19.13
C GLY A 13 13.05 -5.87 19.60
N THR A 14 12.36 -6.73 20.35
CA THR A 14 11.12 -6.40 21.05
C THR A 14 11.44 -5.99 22.48
N TYR A 15 10.86 -4.88 22.91
CA TYR A 15 11.07 -4.29 24.22
C TYR A 15 9.74 -3.99 24.89
N THR A 16 9.78 -3.85 26.20
CA THR A 16 8.63 -3.46 27.01
C THR A 16 9.00 -2.22 27.81
N PHE A 17 8.24 -1.14 27.63
CA PHE A 17 8.28 0.01 28.50
C PHE A 17 7.47 -0.29 29.77
N VAL A 18 8.15 -0.33 30.91
CA VAL A 18 7.55 -0.59 32.21
C VAL A 18 7.75 0.66 33.09
N PRO A 19 6.68 1.44 33.36
CA PRO A 19 6.76 2.57 34.27
C PRO A 19 7.04 2.07 35.71
N TYR A 20 8.04 2.66 36.35
CA TYR A 20 8.40 2.35 37.74
C TYR A 20 8.52 3.63 38.55
N VAL A 21 7.85 3.69 39.70
CA VAL A 21 8.01 4.76 40.68
C VAL A 21 8.47 4.14 42.00
N LYS A 22 9.60 4.63 42.52
CA LYS A 22 10.17 4.13 43.76
C LYS A 22 9.15 4.24 44.91
N GLY A 23 8.88 3.12 45.57
CA GLY A 23 7.96 3.05 46.72
C GLY A 23 6.48 2.92 46.38
N ILE A 24 6.12 2.80 45.10
CA ILE A 24 4.75 2.53 44.64
C ILE A 24 4.77 1.23 43.83
N ALA A 25 3.72 0.40 43.94
CA ALA A 25 3.57 -0.74 43.05
C ALA A 25 3.52 -0.24 41.59
N PRO A 26 4.29 -0.83 40.66
CA PRO A 26 4.24 -0.43 39.27
C PRO A 26 2.80 -0.59 38.74
N PRO A 27 2.28 0.37 37.97
CA PRO A 27 0.96 0.21 37.36
C PRO A 27 1.02 -0.96 36.36
N GLU A 28 -0.10 -1.65 36.15
CA GLU A 28 -0.21 -2.75 35.17
C GLU A 28 0.02 -2.32 33.71
N ALA A 29 0.10 -1.01 33.46
CA ALA A 29 0.31 -0.43 32.14
C ALA A 29 1.78 -0.61 31.71
N SER A 30 2.06 -1.72 31.04
CA SER A 30 3.27 -1.89 30.23
C SER A 30 2.94 -1.71 28.75
N TRP A 31 3.92 -1.23 27.97
CA TRP A 31 3.74 -1.02 26.53
C TRP A 31 4.85 -1.72 25.76
N GLU A 32 4.48 -2.62 24.85
CA GLU A 32 5.42 -3.22 23.90
C GLU A 32 5.84 -2.22 22.81
N PHE A 33 7.12 -2.19 22.47
CA PHE A 33 7.64 -1.45 21.32
C PHE A 33 8.75 -2.23 20.62
N TYR A 34 9.02 -1.84 19.37
CA TYR A 34 9.91 -2.57 18.48
C TYR A 34 11.04 -1.65 17.99
N VAL A 35 12.27 -2.11 18.15
CA VAL A 35 13.46 -1.45 17.62
C VAL A 35 13.96 -2.23 16.42
N SER A 36 14.17 -1.56 15.30
CA SER A 36 14.67 -2.16 14.06
C SER A 36 16.04 -1.58 13.70
N ASP A 37 16.92 -2.42 13.13
CA ASP A 37 18.16 -1.94 12.52
C ASP A 37 17.88 -1.54 11.06
N PRO A 38 18.06 -0.27 10.67
CA PRO A 38 17.90 0.17 9.28
C PRO A 38 18.78 -0.61 8.29
N LYS A 39 19.93 -1.13 8.73
CA LYS A 39 20.82 -1.95 7.88
C LYS A 39 20.22 -3.31 7.53
N SER A 40 19.18 -3.74 8.25
CA SER A 40 18.46 -4.98 7.94
C SER A 40 17.55 -4.85 6.72
N LEU A 41 17.23 -3.63 6.28
CA LEU A 41 16.35 -3.40 5.13
C LEU A 41 16.94 -4.06 3.86
N PRO A 42 16.11 -4.74 3.06
CA PRO A 42 16.57 -5.32 1.81
C PRO A 42 17.03 -4.23 0.84
N ARG A 43 18.12 -4.47 0.12
CA ARG A 43 18.51 -3.60 -0.99
C ARG A 43 17.80 -4.06 -2.25
N VAL A 44 17.15 -3.12 -2.95
CA VAL A 44 16.36 -3.43 -4.14
C VAL A 44 16.94 -2.67 -5.33
N ALA A 45 17.68 -3.38 -6.17
CA ALA A 45 18.30 -2.83 -7.38
C ALA A 45 17.37 -2.98 -8.59
N VAL A 46 16.27 -2.23 -8.58
CA VAL A 46 15.22 -2.30 -9.60
C VAL A 46 14.95 -0.90 -10.17
N ALA A 47 14.56 -0.83 -11.44
CA ALA A 47 14.05 0.41 -12.02
C ALA A 47 12.53 0.49 -11.83
N VAL A 48 12.05 1.62 -11.33
CA VAL A 48 10.63 1.90 -11.16
C VAL A 48 10.25 3.20 -11.85
N THR A 49 9.01 3.25 -12.33
CA THR A 49 8.38 4.47 -12.82
C THR A 49 7.53 5.06 -11.71
N ASP A 50 7.79 6.30 -11.30
CA ASP A 50 6.95 7.03 -10.35
C ASP A 50 5.80 7.74 -11.04
N TRP A 51 4.61 7.68 -10.44
CA TRP A 51 3.50 8.54 -10.79
C TRP A 51 2.88 9.12 -9.51
N GLY A 52 3.17 10.39 -9.23
CA GLY A 52 2.61 11.09 -8.07
C GLY A 52 3.21 10.66 -6.72
N LEU A 53 4.43 10.10 -6.72
CA LEU A 53 5.15 9.90 -5.45
C LEU A 53 5.60 11.25 -4.89
N PRO A 54 5.50 11.48 -3.57
CA PRO A 54 6.14 12.61 -2.92
C PRO A 54 7.65 12.64 -3.20
N THR A 55 8.25 13.82 -3.36
CA THR A 55 9.69 13.98 -3.66
C THR A 55 10.58 13.24 -2.66
N GLN A 56 10.21 13.28 -1.37
CA GLN A 56 10.90 12.55 -0.30
C GLN A 56 10.86 11.03 -0.51
N ALA A 57 9.74 10.46 -0.97
CA ALA A 57 9.60 9.03 -1.21
C ALA A 57 10.44 8.58 -2.42
N ALA A 58 10.44 9.36 -3.50
CA ALA A 58 11.30 9.10 -4.67
C ALA A 58 12.79 9.14 -4.29
N SER A 59 13.19 10.15 -3.50
CA SER A 59 14.58 10.28 -3.01
C SER A 59 14.96 9.13 -2.08
N TRP A 60 14.04 8.71 -1.21
CA TRP A 60 14.22 7.58 -0.30
C TRP A 60 14.44 6.27 -1.07
N LEU A 61 13.63 6.00 -2.10
CA LEU A 61 13.81 4.83 -2.97
C LEU A 61 15.18 4.82 -3.67
N GLN A 62 15.63 5.99 -4.16
CA GLN A 62 16.95 6.14 -4.78
C GLN A 62 18.08 5.85 -3.78
N ALA A 63 17.98 6.35 -2.55
CA ALA A 63 18.94 6.06 -1.49
C ALA A 63 19.01 4.55 -1.15
N HIS A 64 17.93 3.81 -1.38
CA HIS A 64 17.85 2.35 -1.17
C HIS A 64 18.17 1.52 -2.43
N GLY A 65 18.75 2.14 -3.46
CA GLY A 65 19.29 1.48 -4.65
C GLY A 65 18.32 1.35 -5.84
N THR A 66 17.13 1.93 -5.74
CA THR A 66 16.13 1.90 -6.82
C THR A 66 16.41 3.00 -7.84
N THR A 67 16.38 2.70 -9.13
CA THR A 67 16.38 3.74 -10.17
C THR A 67 14.96 4.24 -10.36
N VAL A 68 14.72 5.54 -10.19
CA VAL A 68 13.37 6.12 -10.29
C VAL A 68 13.28 7.03 -11.51
N SER A 69 12.37 6.73 -12.44
CA SER A 69 12.03 7.57 -13.59
C SER A 69 10.59 8.09 -13.49
N ARG A 70 10.30 9.25 -14.06
CA ARG A 70 8.95 9.82 -14.05
C ARG A 70 8.03 9.12 -15.04
N PHE A 71 6.77 8.94 -14.66
CA PHE A 71 5.71 8.51 -15.55
C PHE A 71 5.49 9.55 -16.65
N THR A 72 5.28 9.06 -17.87
CA THR A 72 5.02 9.87 -19.05
C THR A 72 3.98 9.18 -19.90
N THR A 73 3.27 9.95 -20.73
CA THR A 73 2.35 9.41 -21.74
C THR A 73 3.05 8.74 -22.93
N ALA A 74 4.39 8.69 -22.96
CA ALA A 74 5.11 7.94 -23.99
C ALA A 74 4.97 6.42 -23.79
N SER A 75 4.92 5.69 -24.90
CA SER A 75 4.91 4.22 -24.90
C SER A 75 6.20 3.65 -24.32
N ALA A 76 6.07 2.63 -23.46
CA ALA A 76 7.19 1.85 -22.97
C ALA A 76 7.57 0.75 -23.95
N SER A 77 8.87 0.49 -24.11
CA SER A 77 9.41 -0.62 -24.92
C SER A 77 9.65 -1.91 -24.14
N LYS A 78 9.57 -1.83 -22.80
CA LYS A 78 9.72 -2.93 -21.86
C LYS A 78 8.57 -2.91 -20.86
N ARG A 79 8.39 -4.02 -20.14
CA ARG A 79 7.45 -4.05 -19.01
C ARG A 79 8.01 -3.20 -17.89
N ASP A 80 7.14 -2.41 -17.28
CA ASP A 80 7.51 -1.46 -16.25
C ASP A 80 6.90 -1.87 -14.91
N LEU A 81 7.64 -1.60 -13.83
CA LEU A 81 7.08 -1.53 -12.48
C LEU A 81 6.74 -0.07 -12.18
N ILE A 82 5.46 0.24 -12.00
CA ILE A 82 4.96 1.60 -11.81
C ILE A 82 4.45 1.75 -10.38
N LEU A 83 4.97 2.72 -9.63
CA LEU A 83 4.53 3.06 -8.28
C LEU A 83 3.66 4.32 -8.34
N VAL A 84 2.44 4.24 -7.83
CA VAL A 84 1.45 5.32 -7.92
C VAL A 84 1.13 5.83 -6.52
N GLY A 85 1.39 7.12 -6.29
CA GLY A 85 1.00 7.82 -5.06
C GLY A 85 -0.41 8.40 -5.17
N ASP A 86 -0.70 9.45 -4.41
CA ASP A 86 -1.95 10.19 -4.58
C ASP A 86 -1.86 11.09 -5.83
N VAL A 87 -2.57 10.69 -6.88
CA VAL A 87 -2.65 11.40 -8.15
C VAL A 87 -4.00 12.12 -8.36
N SER A 88 -4.87 12.15 -7.34
CA SER A 88 -6.24 12.64 -7.46
C SER A 88 -6.34 14.11 -7.91
N LEU A 89 -5.32 14.92 -7.61
CA LEU A 89 -5.25 16.33 -7.97
C LEU A 89 -4.46 16.63 -9.24
N ILE A 90 -3.70 15.66 -9.77
CA ILE A 90 -2.76 15.89 -10.88
C ILE A 90 -3.03 15.01 -12.10
N SER A 91 -3.80 13.93 -11.96
CA SER A 91 -4.07 13.00 -13.05
C SER A 91 -5.13 13.53 -14.01
N GLN A 92 -4.96 13.19 -15.28
CA GLN A 92 -5.92 13.42 -16.35
C GLN A 92 -6.36 12.10 -16.97
N ALA A 93 -7.47 12.11 -17.72
CA ALA A 93 -8.01 10.89 -18.35
C ALA A 93 -6.99 10.18 -19.24
N MET A 94 -6.18 10.94 -19.98
CA MET A 94 -5.12 10.39 -20.84
C MET A 94 -4.04 9.63 -20.05
N ASP A 95 -3.71 10.08 -18.83
CA ASP A 95 -2.74 9.39 -17.98
C ASP A 95 -3.25 8.01 -17.57
N TRP A 96 -4.52 7.93 -17.18
CA TRP A 96 -5.19 6.66 -16.82
C TRP A 96 -5.31 5.72 -18.02
N ARG A 97 -5.63 6.24 -19.20
CA ARG A 97 -5.62 5.48 -20.45
C ARG A 97 -4.22 4.92 -20.74
N GLN A 98 -3.18 5.74 -20.60
CA GLN A 98 -1.80 5.28 -20.79
C GLN A 98 -1.40 4.24 -19.75
N LEU A 99 -1.79 4.42 -18.49
CA LEU A 99 -1.52 3.45 -17.43
C LEU A 99 -2.19 2.11 -17.76
N ALA A 100 -3.46 2.13 -18.19
CA ALA A 100 -4.18 0.94 -18.64
C ALA A 100 -3.49 0.25 -19.82
N GLU A 101 -3.00 1.01 -20.80
CA GLU A 101 -2.21 0.43 -21.90
C GLU A 101 -0.93 -0.25 -21.41
N ARG A 102 -0.19 0.39 -20.49
CA ARG A 102 1.03 -0.20 -19.92
C ARG A 102 0.72 -1.48 -19.15
N MET A 103 -0.34 -1.49 -18.33
CA MET A 103 -0.82 -2.69 -17.64
C MET A 103 -1.18 -3.79 -18.64
N ALA A 104 -1.97 -3.47 -19.68
CA ALA A 104 -2.39 -4.45 -20.66
C ALA A 104 -1.21 -5.07 -21.43
N ARG A 105 -0.12 -4.31 -21.60
CA ARG A 105 1.14 -4.73 -22.22
C ARG A 105 2.10 -5.47 -21.28
N GLY A 106 1.72 -5.69 -20.02
CA GLY A 106 2.47 -6.50 -19.06
C GLY A 106 3.14 -5.74 -17.92
N ALA A 107 2.85 -4.44 -17.73
CA ALA A 107 3.34 -3.71 -16.57
C ALA A 107 2.70 -4.21 -15.27
N THR A 108 3.41 -4.03 -14.15
CA THR A 108 2.85 -4.15 -12.81
C THR A 108 2.71 -2.76 -12.21
N VAL A 109 1.51 -2.40 -11.79
CA VAL A 109 1.23 -1.10 -11.15
C VAL A 109 0.93 -1.32 -9.68
N ILE A 110 1.58 -0.57 -8.79
CA ILE A 110 1.35 -0.63 -7.34
C ILE A 110 0.82 0.73 -6.89
N PHE A 111 -0.46 0.76 -6.52
CA PHE A 111 -1.09 1.92 -5.91
C PHE A 111 -0.80 1.93 -4.42
N LEU A 112 0.02 2.90 -4.01
CA LEU A 112 0.48 3.10 -2.63
C LEU A 112 -0.40 4.08 -1.85
N SER A 113 -1.40 4.70 -2.50
CA SER A 113 -2.40 5.53 -1.86
C SER A 113 -3.81 5.10 -2.28
N PRO A 114 -4.74 4.92 -1.32
CA PRO A 114 -6.14 4.63 -1.63
C PRO A 114 -6.85 5.83 -2.29
N LEU A 115 -6.31 7.04 -2.13
CA LEU A 115 -6.90 8.27 -2.67
C LEU A 115 -6.62 8.47 -4.17
N ALA A 116 -5.67 7.72 -4.73
CA ALA A 116 -5.30 7.79 -6.15
C ALA A 116 -6.51 7.65 -7.08
N PHE A 117 -7.55 6.90 -6.66
CA PHE A 117 -8.69 6.56 -7.50
C PHE A 117 -9.80 7.61 -7.53
N LYS A 118 -9.72 8.65 -6.70
CA LYS A 118 -10.80 9.61 -6.52
C LYS A 118 -11.00 10.47 -7.77
N ARG A 119 -12.26 10.64 -8.18
CA ARG A 119 -12.68 11.62 -9.21
C ARG A 119 -13.89 12.39 -8.72
N GLY A 120 -13.69 13.65 -8.36
CA GLY A 120 -14.75 14.45 -7.74
C GLY A 120 -15.23 13.83 -6.42
N LYS A 121 -16.51 13.45 -6.36
CA LYS A 121 -17.12 12.84 -5.16
C LYS A 121 -17.02 11.32 -5.12
N GLU A 122 -16.67 10.68 -6.22
CA GLU A 122 -16.56 9.22 -6.31
C GLU A 122 -15.14 8.78 -5.88
N SER A 123 -15.06 7.98 -4.81
CA SER A 123 -13.78 7.59 -4.20
C SER A 123 -12.99 6.54 -5.00
N ALA A 124 -13.68 5.73 -5.81
CA ALA A 124 -13.09 4.64 -6.59
C ALA A 124 -13.19 4.83 -8.12
N ALA A 125 -13.56 6.03 -8.61
CA ALA A 125 -13.89 6.26 -10.01
C ALA A 125 -12.80 5.84 -11.01
N TRP A 126 -11.54 6.07 -10.67
CA TRP A 126 -10.40 5.66 -11.49
C TRP A 126 -9.92 4.23 -11.20
N LEU A 127 -10.55 3.45 -10.32
CA LEU A 127 -10.15 2.06 -10.10
C LEU A 127 -10.30 1.25 -11.41
N PRO A 128 -9.28 0.53 -11.91
CA PRO A 128 -9.31 -0.19 -13.20
C PRO A 128 -10.20 -1.45 -13.23
N LEU A 129 -11.44 -1.33 -12.76
CA LEU A 129 -12.45 -2.39 -12.70
C LEU A 129 -13.77 -1.86 -13.26
N ALA A 130 -14.56 -2.75 -13.86
CA ALA A 130 -15.93 -2.45 -14.26
C ALA A 130 -16.83 -2.17 -13.03
N LYS A 131 -16.76 -3.07 -12.04
CA LYS A 131 -17.37 -2.88 -10.72
C LYS A 131 -16.34 -2.31 -9.76
N LYS A 132 -16.40 -1.00 -9.54
CA LYS A 132 -15.37 -0.24 -8.79
C LYS A 132 -15.58 -0.26 -7.27
N GLY A 133 -16.79 -0.53 -6.80
CA GLY A 133 -17.12 -0.47 -5.37
C GLY A 133 -16.84 0.92 -4.78
N GLU A 134 -16.40 0.95 -3.54
CA GLU A 134 -16.05 2.16 -2.80
C GLU A 134 -14.66 2.02 -2.15
N VAL A 135 -13.93 3.13 -2.11
CA VAL A 135 -12.82 3.32 -1.16
C VAL A 135 -13.39 4.09 0.03
N GLN A 136 -13.54 3.41 1.16
CA GLN A 136 -14.22 3.94 2.33
C GLN A 136 -13.22 4.25 3.44
N GLU A 137 -13.28 5.45 4.01
CA GLU A 137 -12.57 5.77 5.24
C GLU A 137 -13.22 5.04 6.41
N PHE A 138 -12.40 4.35 7.21
CA PHE A 138 -12.86 3.58 8.35
C PHE A 138 -12.47 4.29 9.64
N ASN A 139 -13.46 4.55 10.50
CA ASN A 139 -13.26 5.29 11.73
C ASN A 139 -13.03 4.32 12.91
N ASP A 140 -11.75 4.11 13.26
CA ASP A 140 -11.33 3.28 14.39
C ASP A 140 -11.46 4.07 15.71
N MET A 141 -12.67 4.15 16.28
CA MET A 141 -12.95 4.76 17.60
C MET A 141 -13.34 3.69 18.64
N LEU A 142 -14.56 3.74 19.18
CA LEU A 142 -15.04 2.80 20.21
C LEU A 142 -15.06 1.35 19.72
N TYR A 143 -15.35 1.17 18.43
CA TYR A 143 -15.20 -0.07 17.70
C TYR A 143 -14.07 0.11 16.69
N HIS A 144 -13.08 -0.77 16.72
CA HIS A 144 -11.99 -0.81 15.75
C HIS A 144 -12.18 -2.02 14.83
N LYS A 145 -11.65 -1.90 13.62
CA LYS A 145 -11.48 -3.07 12.76
C LYS A 145 -10.24 -3.84 13.19
N GLU A 146 -10.32 -5.16 13.07
CA GLU A 146 -9.17 -6.02 13.09
C GLU A 146 -8.60 -6.12 11.68
N ASN A 147 -7.29 -5.94 11.56
CA ASN A 147 -6.57 -6.11 10.31
C ASN A 147 -5.87 -7.47 10.32
N VAL A 148 -5.97 -8.20 9.22
CA VAL A 148 -5.29 -9.49 9.03
C VAL A 148 -4.47 -9.48 7.75
N ALA A 149 -3.29 -10.09 7.79
CA ALA A 149 -2.44 -10.31 6.63
C ALA A 149 -2.20 -11.81 6.43
N LYS A 150 -2.28 -12.27 5.18
CA LYS A 150 -1.87 -13.63 4.83
C LYS A 150 -0.35 -13.79 4.97
N PRO A 151 0.15 -15.01 5.18
CA PRO A 151 1.57 -15.30 4.95
C PRO A 151 1.88 -15.03 3.47
N HIS A 152 2.73 -14.05 3.19
CA HIS A 152 3.07 -13.63 1.83
C HIS A 152 4.45 -12.94 1.81
N PRO A 153 5.27 -13.07 0.74
CA PRO A 153 6.58 -12.41 0.64
C PRO A 153 6.57 -10.90 0.85
N ILE A 154 5.47 -10.21 0.51
CA ILE A 154 5.28 -8.78 0.76
C ILE A 154 5.41 -8.43 2.27
N PHE A 155 5.10 -9.38 3.17
CA PHE A 155 5.23 -9.21 4.62
C PHE A 155 6.49 -9.87 5.19
N ALA A 156 7.46 -10.28 4.36
CA ALA A 156 8.68 -10.93 4.84
C ALA A 156 9.49 -10.01 5.77
N GLY A 157 9.81 -10.51 6.96
CA GLY A 157 10.51 -9.76 8.00
C GLY A 157 9.66 -8.69 8.71
N LEU A 158 8.34 -8.71 8.53
CA LEU A 158 7.38 -7.89 9.25
C LEU A 158 6.53 -8.77 10.17
N GLN A 159 5.89 -8.17 11.18
CA GLN A 159 4.82 -8.86 11.89
C GLN A 159 3.66 -9.08 10.91
N GLY A 160 3.33 -10.33 10.60
CA GLY A 160 2.27 -10.69 9.66
C GLY A 160 1.82 -12.13 9.88
N ASN A 161 1.19 -12.74 8.86
CA ASN A 161 0.66 -14.12 8.92
C ASN A 161 -0.41 -14.29 10.02
N GLY A 162 -1.43 -13.44 9.98
CA GLY A 162 -2.52 -13.41 10.96
C GLY A 162 -2.95 -11.98 11.26
N MET A 163 -3.49 -11.79 12.45
CA MET A 163 -3.90 -10.48 12.96
C MET A 163 -2.69 -9.55 13.12
N LEU A 164 -2.83 -8.31 12.65
CA LEU A 164 -1.78 -7.31 12.74
C LEU A 164 -1.74 -6.72 14.14
N ASN A 165 -0.58 -6.78 14.79
CA ASN A 165 -0.38 -6.24 16.13
C ASN A 165 -0.38 -4.71 16.09
N TRP A 166 -1.30 -4.09 16.82
CA TRP A 166 -1.40 -2.64 16.94
C TRP A 166 -0.09 -1.99 17.43
N TYR A 167 0.64 -2.63 18.35
CA TYR A 167 1.92 -2.10 18.84
C TYR A 167 3.03 -2.09 17.78
N TYR A 168 2.93 -2.98 16.79
CA TYR A 168 3.86 -3.03 15.68
C TYR A 168 3.42 -2.13 14.53
N TRP A 169 2.12 -2.08 14.22
CA TRP A 169 1.60 -1.43 13.01
C TRP A 169 0.94 -0.08 13.25
N GLY A 170 0.77 0.39 14.49
CA GLY A 170 -0.16 1.47 14.84
C GLY A 170 -0.02 2.76 14.02
N GLN A 171 1.20 3.22 13.70
CA GLN A 171 1.40 4.42 12.86
C GLN A 171 1.20 4.15 11.36
N VAL A 172 1.31 2.88 10.96
CA VAL A 172 1.08 2.38 9.60
C VAL A 172 -0.26 1.65 9.51
N TRP A 173 -1.19 1.92 10.45
CA TRP A 173 -2.50 1.28 10.48
C TRP A 173 -3.35 1.84 9.33
N PRO A 174 -3.87 0.99 8.43
CA PRO A 174 -4.73 1.47 7.36
C PRO A 174 -5.98 2.17 7.87
N HIS A 175 -6.27 3.35 7.34
CA HIS A 175 -7.49 4.11 7.66
C HIS A 175 -8.58 3.98 6.58
N TYR A 176 -8.28 3.30 5.47
CA TYR A 176 -9.22 3.07 4.38
C TYR A 176 -9.40 1.56 4.15
N ILE A 177 -10.56 1.19 3.62
CA ILE A 177 -10.87 -0.15 3.11
C ILE A 177 -11.41 -0.06 1.69
N PHE A 178 -11.09 -1.06 0.87
CA PHE A 178 -11.75 -1.31 -0.40
C PHE A 178 -12.97 -2.20 -0.15
N LYS A 179 -14.16 -1.68 -0.45
CA LYS A 179 -15.44 -2.33 -0.22
C LYS A 179 -16.20 -2.55 -1.53
N ASP A 180 -16.83 -3.72 -1.66
CA ASP A 180 -17.73 -4.10 -2.76
C ASP A 180 -17.10 -4.20 -4.17
N GLN A 181 -15.76 -4.25 -4.26
CA GLN A 181 -15.06 -4.68 -5.48
C GLN A 181 -15.26 -6.19 -5.72
N PRO A 182 -15.09 -6.68 -6.96
CA PRO A 182 -14.81 -8.08 -7.22
C PRO A 182 -13.64 -8.57 -6.36
N THR A 183 -13.67 -9.85 -5.97
CA THR A 183 -12.57 -10.47 -5.22
C THR A 183 -11.25 -10.31 -5.99
N PRO A 184 -10.19 -9.79 -5.36
CA PRO A 184 -8.85 -9.75 -5.95
C PRO A 184 -8.41 -11.15 -6.44
N ALA A 185 -7.56 -11.18 -7.47
CA ALA A 185 -6.88 -12.42 -7.87
C ALA A 185 -6.05 -12.98 -6.70
N GLU A 186 -5.46 -12.10 -5.89
CA GLU A 186 -4.91 -12.46 -4.59
C GLU A 186 -5.18 -11.36 -3.57
N VAL A 187 -5.79 -11.72 -2.44
CA VAL A 187 -5.89 -10.85 -1.26
C VAL A 187 -4.62 -11.01 -0.45
N TYR A 188 -3.93 -9.92 -0.11
CA TYR A 188 -2.74 -9.94 0.75
C TYR A 188 -3.10 -9.60 2.20
N ALA A 189 -3.98 -8.60 2.39
CA ALA A 189 -4.49 -8.19 3.69
C ALA A 189 -5.94 -7.72 3.59
N ALA A 190 -6.69 -7.93 4.67
CA ALA A 190 -8.09 -7.57 4.80
C ALA A 190 -8.39 -7.03 6.20
N ALA A 191 -9.53 -6.35 6.33
CA ALA A 191 -10.04 -5.90 7.61
C ALA A 191 -11.46 -6.40 7.82
N PHE A 192 -11.82 -6.59 9.09
CA PHE A 192 -13.20 -6.84 9.51
C PHE A 192 -13.46 -6.19 10.86
N ALA A 193 -14.71 -5.78 11.11
CA ALA A 193 -15.15 -5.21 12.37
C ALA A 193 -16.49 -5.85 12.74
N THR A 194 -16.52 -6.50 13.91
CA THR A 194 -17.73 -7.08 14.50
C THR A 194 -18.30 -6.13 15.54
N GLY A 195 -19.62 -5.96 15.57
CA GLY A 195 -20.29 -4.97 16.42
C GLY A 195 -20.15 -3.52 15.94
N TYR A 196 -19.75 -3.29 14.68
CA TYR A 196 -19.57 -1.93 14.15
C TYR A 196 -20.92 -1.20 13.97
N SER A 197 -20.92 0.13 14.10
CA SER A 197 -22.14 0.96 14.01
C SER A 197 -22.62 1.13 12.55
N THR A 198 -23.08 0.03 11.96
CA THR A 198 -23.58 -0.08 10.59
C THR A 198 -24.74 -1.08 10.55
N PRO A 199 -25.67 -1.02 9.58
CA PRO A 199 -26.68 -2.06 9.41
C PRO A 199 -26.04 -3.45 9.40
N GLY A 200 -26.57 -4.36 10.23
CA GLY A 200 -26.05 -5.73 10.39
C GLY A 200 -24.87 -5.88 11.36
N GLY A 201 -24.34 -4.79 11.92
CA GLY A 201 -23.28 -4.86 12.95
C GLY A 201 -21.94 -5.39 12.45
N TYR A 202 -21.74 -5.49 11.14
CA TYR A 202 -20.54 -6.05 10.53
C TYR A 202 -20.06 -5.19 9.37
N ALA A 203 -18.76 -4.93 9.34
CA ALA A 203 -18.08 -4.30 8.22
C ALA A 203 -16.82 -5.09 7.88
N SER A 204 -16.46 -5.14 6.60
CA SER A 204 -15.20 -5.74 6.15
C SER A 204 -14.78 -5.18 4.80
N GLY A 205 -13.51 -5.33 4.46
CA GLY A 205 -12.99 -4.91 3.17
C GLY A 205 -11.55 -5.38 2.95
N VAL A 206 -11.07 -5.16 1.73
CA VAL A 206 -9.68 -5.45 1.35
C VAL A 206 -8.80 -4.27 1.76
N LEU A 207 -7.64 -4.56 2.35
CA LEU A 207 -6.60 -3.56 2.66
C LEU A 207 -5.53 -3.55 1.57
N MET A 208 -5.15 -4.74 1.10
CA MET A 208 -4.17 -4.90 0.04
C MET A 208 -4.47 -6.15 -0.78
N GLY A 209 -4.42 -6.04 -2.10
CA GLY A 209 -4.69 -7.15 -3.01
C GLY A 209 -4.28 -6.85 -4.45
N SER A 210 -4.19 -7.90 -5.27
CA SER A 210 -3.84 -7.79 -6.69
C SER A 210 -4.98 -8.18 -7.62
N TYR A 211 -5.03 -7.53 -8.76
CA TYR A 211 -5.98 -7.79 -9.84
C TYR A 211 -5.21 -7.97 -11.14
N LYS A 212 -5.63 -8.95 -11.96
CA LYS A 212 -5.07 -9.13 -13.30
C LYS A 212 -5.64 -8.09 -14.26
N PHE A 213 -4.81 -7.62 -15.18
CA PHE A 213 -5.20 -6.65 -16.20
C PHE A 213 -4.50 -7.02 -17.52
N SER A 214 -5.20 -7.80 -18.34
CA SER A 214 -4.65 -8.49 -19.52
C SER A 214 -3.33 -9.22 -19.18
N ALA A 215 -2.19 -8.86 -19.79
CA ALA A 215 -0.91 -9.51 -19.52
C ALA A 215 -0.18 -8.99 -18.27
N GLY A 216 -0.65 -7.88 -17.68
CA GLY A 216 -0.10 -7.29 -16.48
C GLY A 216 -1.04 -7.43 -15.28
N GLN A 217 -0.80 -6.59 -14.29
CA GLN A 217 -1.59 -6.56 -13.07
C GLN A 217 -1.48 -5.21 -12.36
N PHE A 218 -2.39 -4.99 -11.43
CA PHE A 218 -2.24 -3.92 -10.46
C PHE A 218 -2.45 -4.42 -9.04
N ILE A 219 -1.77 -3.77 -8.09
CA ILE A 219 -1.87 -3.99 -6.66
C ILE A 219 -2.44 -2.72 -6.05
N ILE A 220 -3.45 -2.86 -5.20
CA ILE A 220 -3.99 -1.76 -4.39
C ILE A 220 -3.56 -1.93 -2.94
N SER A 221 -3.32 -0.82 -2.25
CA SER A 221 -2.94 -0.81 -0.83
C SER A 221 -3.57 0.39 -0.11
N THR A 222 -4.03 0.16 1.12
CA THR A 222 -4.52 1.21 2.03
C THR A 222 -3.54 1.50 3.17
N PHE A 223 -2.40 0.82 3.22
CA PHE A 223 -1.34 1.10 4.20
C PHE A 223 -0.71 2.47 3.91
N PRO A 224 -0.61 3.38 4.90
CA PRO A 224 -0.03 4.71 4.73
C PRO A 224 1.50 4.65 4.70
N VAL A 225 2.03 3.94 3.70
CA VAL A 225 3.46 3.65 3.57
C VAL A 225 4.23 4.93 3.27
N LEU A 226 3.73 5.76 2.35
CA LEU A 226 4.43 6.95 1.87
C LEU A 226 4.57 8.02 2.96
N GLU A 227 3.58 8.13 3.84
CA GLU A 227 3.53 9.08 4.95
C GLU A 227 4.51 8.72 6.09
N ASN A 228 4.88 7.44 6.17
CA ASN A 228 5.65 6.83 7.25
C ASN A 228 7.06 6.38 6.85
N LEU A 229 7.50 6.67 5.62
CA LEU A 229 8.89 6.39 5.21
C LEU A 229 9.90 7.13 6.09
N ASP A 230 10.94 6.41 6.51
CA ASP A 230 12.00 6.86 7.42
C ASP A 230 11.50 7.30 8.81
N LYS A 231 10.24 7.02 9.12
CA LYS A 231 9.62 7.24 10.44
C LYS A 231 9.23 5.94 11.11
N HIS A 232 8.84 4.95 10.30
CA HIS A 232 8.35 3.68 10.80
C HIS A 232 8.96 2.49 10.02
N PRO A 233 9.75 1.61 10.66
CA PRO A 233 10.44 0.51 9.98
C PRO A 233 9.54 -0.43 9.18
N ALA A 234 8.30 -0.62 9.64
CA ALA A 234 7.32 -1.44 8.92
C ALA A 234 6.94 -0.84 7.55
N ALA A 235 6.83 0.49 7.43
CA ALA A 235 6.52 1.14 6.16
C ALA A 235 7.70 1.00 5.18
N ASP A 236 8.92 1.24 5.66
CA ASP A 236 10.15 1.11 4.89
C ASP A 236 10.31 -0.29 4.28
N ARG A 237 10.22 -1.32 5.13
CA ARG A 237 10.35 -2.71 4.69
C ARG A 237 9.17 -3.14 3.82
N LEU A 238 7.94 -2.72 4.12
CA LEU A 238 6.78 -3.04 3.29
C LEU A 238 6.91 -2.48 1.88
N LEU A 239 7.40 -1.24 1.73
CA LEU A 239 7.64 -0.63 0.42
C LEU A 239 8.67 -1.44 -0.37
N LEU A 240 9.81 -1.77 0.23
CA LEU A 240 10.87 -2.50 -0.45
C LEU A 240 10.43 -3.92 -0.84
N ASN A 241 9.68 -4.60 0.03
CA ASN A 241 9.11 -5.90 -0.29
C ASN A 241 8.11 -5.83 -1.46
N LEU A 242 7.26 -4.79 -1.51
CA LEU A 242 6.34 -4.55 -2.63
C LEU A 242 7.09 -4.31 -3.93
N VAL A 243 8.15 -3.49 -3.91
CA VAL A 243 8.99 -3.23 -5.10
C VAL A 243 9.66 -4.51 -5.56
N GLN A 244 10.24 -5.29 -4.64
CA GLN A 244 10.88 -6.56 -4.97
C GLN A 244 9.89 -7.56 -5.59
N TYR A 245 8.70 -7.72 -4.99
CA TYR A 245 7.65 -8.59 -5.51
C TYR A 245 7.16 -8.14 -6.90
N GLY A 246 6.95 -6.84 -7.10
CA GLY A 246 6.57 -6.29 -8.40
C GLY A 246 7.65 -6.48 -9.47
N ALA A 247 8.92 -6.40 -9.08
CA ALA A 247 10.07 -6.53 -9.99
C ALA A 247 10.14 -7.91 -10.66
N GLU A 248 9.78 -8.97 -9.93
CA GLU A 248 9.75 -10.34 -10.46
C GLU A 248 8.80 -10.46 -11.65
N SER A 249 7.73 -9.65 -11.68
CA SER A 249 6.66 -9.72 -12.69
C SER A 249 6.96 -8.94 -13.97
N VAL A 250 8.00 -8.09 -14.00
CA VAL A 250 8.27 -7.15 -15.11
C VAL A 250 9.49 -7.53 -15.95
N ASN A 251 9.95 -8.77 -15.85
CA ASN A 251 11.02 -9.29 -16.69
C ASN A 251 10.52 -9.56 -18.12
N GLY A 252 11.06 -8.84 -19.11
CA GLY A 252 10.87 -9.12 -20.54
C GLY A 252 10.25 -7.97 -21.36
N PRO A 253 10.05 -8.20 -22.67
CA PRO A 253 9.44 -7.22 -23.57
C PRO A 253 7.95 -7.04 -23.28
N THR A 254 7.41 -5.89 -23.70
CA THR A 254 5.95 -5.66 -23.72
C THR A 254 5.27 -6.65 -24.65
N VAL A 255 4.04 -7.03 -24.34
CA VAL A 255 3.19 -7.78 -25.27
C VAL A 255 2.33 -6.82 -26.14
N PRO A 256 1.83 -7.27 -27.30
CA PRO A 256 0.82 -6.53 -28.04
C PRO A 256 -0.45 -6.30 -27.21
N LEU A 257 -1.18 -5.21 -27.48
CA LEU A 257 -2.48 -4.99 -26.86
C LEU A 257 -3.48 -6.07 -27.32
N PRO A 258 -4.40 -6.50 -26.44
CA PRO A 258 -5.53 -7.33 -26.84
C PRO A 258 -6.34 -6.69 -27.98
N GLY A 259 -6.91 -7.50 -28.87
CA GLY A 259 -7.70 -7.01 -30.00
C GLY A 259 -8.97 -6.26 -29.59
N ASP A 260 -9.49 -6.54 -28.40
CA ASP A 260 -10.68 -5.96 -27.78
C ASP A 260 -10.34 -4.90 -26.71
N PHE A 261 -9.10 -4.40 -26.68
CA PHE A 261 -8.65 -3.48 -25.63
C PHE A 261 -9.47 -2.19 -25.53
N GLN A 262 -10.05 -1.70 -26.63
CA GLN A 262 -10.95 -0.53 -26.57
C GLN A 262 -12.24 -0.81 -25.78
N ASN A 263 -12.82 -2.01 -25.93
CA ASN A 263 -14.00 -2.40 -25.15
C ASN A 263 -13.68 -2.45 -23.65
N LEU A 264 -12.48 -2.93 -23.29
CA LEU A 264 -12.01 -2.91 -21.91
C LEU A 264 -11.90 -1.48 -21.37
N LEU A 265 -11.36 -0.54 -22.14
CA LEU A 265 -11.29 0.87 -21.75
C LEU A 265 -12.69 1.47 -21.55
N GLU A 266 -13.64 1.17 -22.42
CA GLU A 266 -15.04 1.60 -22.26
C GLU A 266 -15.67 1.02 -20.98
N GLU A 267 -15.48 -0.28 -20.73
CA GLU A 267 -16.05 -0.98 -19.58
C GLU A 267 -15.56 -0.40 -18.23
N ILE A 268 -14.29 0.01 -18.16
CA ILE A 268 -13.70 0.62 -16.96
C ILE A 268 -13.84 2.15 -16.94
N GLY A 269 -14.46 2.77 -17.95
CA GLY A 269 -14.76 4.21 -18.01
C GLY A 269 -13.58 5.11 -18.40
N TYR A 270 -12.66 4.61 -19.23
CA TYR A 270 -11.43 5.27 -19.70
C TYR A 270 -11.48 5.66 -21.19
N SER A 271 -12.64 5.60 -21.84
CA SER A 271 -12.83 5.85 -23.29
C SER A 271 -12.80 7.33 -23.72
N GLY A 272 -12.36 8.23 -22.84
CA GLY A 272 -12.19 9.66 -23.13
C GLY A 272 -10.91 10.02 -23.85
#